data_AF-A0AAV5NVG7-F1
#
_entry.id   AF-A0AAV5NVG7-F1
#
_cell.length_a   1.000
_cell.length_b   1.000
_cell.length_c   1.000
_cell.angle_alpha   90.00
_cell.angle_beta   90.00
_cell.angle_gamma   90.00
#
_symmetry.space_group_name_H-M   'P 1'
#
loop_
_entity.id
_entity.type
_entity.pdbx_description
1 polymer ?
#
loop_
_entity_poly.entity_id
_entity_poly.type
_entity_poly.pdbx_seq_one_letter_code
_entity_poly.pdbx_strand_id
1 'polypeptide(L)'
;MNDVGSSLSEAFSASDDVTLSQEEISSLPYASTYLRINDGRQVFMVLAFADLNPTTGNTRLKWVSADGSMIATEQGRIVKTLGFDGSNLINIAGKGISTGIITDSQWNAVYDWSPDNRYQFSASVNSTFIKREAISTNQWTLETNKIDEHVNFGELNKAFTNSYWITDAGETMKSIQYIGPNMNKFEMTILKTFAPAR
;
A
#
# COMPACT_ATOMS: atom_id res chain seq x y z
N MET A 1 9.71 -30.20 -10.42
CA MET A 1 9.41 -29.31 -9.28
C MET A 1 8.19 -28.53 -9.68
N ASN A 2 7.01 -28.90 -9.17
CA ASN A 2 5.81 -28.12 -9.41
C ASN A 2 5.96 -26.85 -8.57
N ASP A 3 6.04 -25.73 -9.26
CA ASP A 3 6.28 -24.43 -8.66
C ASP A 3 5.07 -24.09 -7.78
N VAL A 4 5.29 -23.82 -6.50
CA VAL A 4 4.20 -23.39 -5.60
C VAL A 4 3.57 -22.10 -6.14
N GLY A 5 4.31 -21.31 -6.92
CA GLY A 5 3.77 -20.16 -7.67
C GLY A 5 2.77 -20.54 -8.76
N SER A 6 2.94 -21.67 -9.45
CA SER A 6 2.07 -22.07 -10.58
C SER A 6 0.72 -22.59 -10.13
N SER A 7 0.66 -23.37 -9.04
CA SER A 7 -0.61 -23.85 -8.48
C SER A 7 -1.43 -22.71 -7.84
N LEU A 8 -0.75 -21.69 -7.34
CA LEU A 8 -1.39 -20.50 -6.78
C LEU A 8 -1.93 -19.58 -7.89
N SER A 9 -1.16 -19.37 -8.96
CA SER A 9 -1.62 -18.59 -10.13
C SER A 9 -2.80 -19.25 -10.83
N GLU A 10 -2.88 -20.58 -10.86
CA GLU A 10 -4.01 -21.31 -11.43
C GLU A 10 -5.27 -21.21 -10.56
N ALA A 11 -5.15 -21.24 -9.21
CA ALA A 11 -6.29 -21.09 -8.31
C ALA A 11 -6.86 -19.64 -8.27
N PHE A 12 -6.01 -18.64 -8.52
CA PHE A 12 -6.40 -17.23 -8.55
C PHE A 12 -6.53 -16.65 -9.97
N SER A 13 -6.57 -17.52 -10.98
CA SER A 13 -6.67 -17.12 -12.38
C SER A 13 -8.05 -16.52 -12.70
N ALA A 14 -8.02 -15.25 -13.10
CA ALA A 14 -9.00 -14.59 -13.96
C ALA A 14 -10.49 -14.66 -13.55
N SER A 15 -10.80 -14.37 -12.28
CA SER A 15 -12.15 -13.89 -11.93
C SER A 15 -12.10 -12.43 -11.50
N ASP A 16 -12.97 -11.64 -12.12
CA ASP A 16 -13.10 -10.21 -11.93
C ASP A 16 -13.78 -9.92 -10.59
N ASP A 17 -13.10 -9.22 -9.69
CA ASP A 17 -13.54 -8.88 -8.32
C ASP A 17 -13.43 -10.05 -7.32
N VAL A 18 -12.19 -10.42 -6.98
CA VAL A 18 -11.89 -11.54 -6.08
C VAL A 18 -12.34 -11.23 -4.66
N THR A 19 -13.21 -12.07 -4.11
CA THR A 19 -13.58 -12.08 -2.69
C THR A 19 -13.48 -13.50 -2.14
N LEU A 20 -12.44 -13.77 -1.38
CA LEU A 20 -12.19 -15.02 -0.66
C LEU A 20 -13.01 -15.08 0.64
N SER A 21 -13.44 -16.29 0.99
CA SER A 21 -14.07 -16.63 2.26
C SER A 21 -13.09 -16.53 3.44
N GLN A 22 -13.63 -16.62 4.65
CA GLN A 22 -12.82 -16.55 5.87
C GLN A 22 -11.96 -17.77 6.07
N GLU A 23 -12.47 -18.94 5.71
CA GLU A 23 -11.76 -20.21 5.75
C GLU A 23 -10.58 -20.18 4.77
N GLU A 24 -10.81 -19.70 3.54
CA GLU A 24 -9.76 -19.56 2.53
C GLU A 24 -8.64 -18.64 3.01
N ILE A 25 -8.95 -17.43 3.47
CA ILE A 25 -7.95 -16.47 3.96
C ILE A 25 -7.19 -17.02 5.18
N SER A 26 -7.90 -17.63 6.12
CA SER A 26 -7.30 -18.18 7.34
C SER A 26 -6.29 -19.29 7.03
N SER A 27 -6.58 -20.11 6.01
CA SER A 27 -5.73 -21.22 5.57
C SER A 27 -4.44 -20.81 4.87
N LEU A 28 -4.33 -19.55 4.40
CA LEU A 28 -3.15 -19.07 3.68
C LEU A 28 -1.92 -19.04 4.59
N PRO A 29 -0.77 -19.61 4.21
CA PRO A 29 0.44 -19.59 5.04
C PRO A 29 1.16 -18.24 5.02
N TYR A 30 0.72 -17.29 4.20
CA TYR A 30 1.38 -16.00 3.96
C TYR A 30 0.43 -14.82 4.20
N ALA A 31 1.02 -13.64 4.39
CA ALA A 31 0.28 -12.39 4.45
C ALA A 31 -0.37 -12.06 3.10
N SER A 32 -1.54 -11.43 3.15
CA SER A 32 -2.33 -11.13 1.96
C SER A 32 -3.13 -9.84 2.11
N THR A 33 -3.48 -9.23 0.98
CA THR A 33 -4.21 -7.96 0.91
C THR A 33 -5.16 -7.96 -0.28
N TYR A 34 -6.26 -7.24 -0.15
CA TYR A 34 -6.97 -6.74 -1.33
C TYR A 34 -6.38 -5.42 -1.78
N LEU A 35 -6.38 -5.21 -3.09
CA LEU A 35 -6.04 -3.96 -3.75
C LEU A 35 -7.18 -3.60 -4.70
N ARG A 36 -7.71 -2.38 -4.60
CA ARG A 36 -8.58 -1.80 -5.63
C ARG A 36 -7.88 -0.61 -6.26
N ILE A 37 -7.90 -0.55 -7.59
CA ILE A 37 -7.24 0.52 -8.35
C ILE A 37 -8.30 1.43 -8.94
N ASN A 38 -8.21 2.73 -8.66
CA ASN A 38 -9.24 3.72 -9.01
C ASN A 38 -10.61 3.25 -8.52
N ASP A 39 -11.62 3.30 -9.38
CA ASP A 39 -12.95 2.74 -9.11
C ASP A 39 -13.13 1.40 -9.85
N GLY A 40 -12.00 0.73 -10.12
CA GLY A 40 -11.93 -0.55 -10.79
C GLY A 40 -12.14 -1.73 -9.83
N ARG A 41 -11.71 -2.91 -10.31
CA ARG A 41 -11.94 -4.20 -9.66
C ARG A 41 -11.01 -4.40 -8.45
N GLN A 42 -11.46 -5.22 -7.50
CA GLN A 42 -10.63 -5.71 -6.42
C GLN A 42 -9.75 -6.86 -6.90
N VAL A 43 -8.46 -6.76 -6.57
CA VAL A 43 -7.41 -7.73 -6.87
C VAL A 43 -6.90 -8.30 -5.56
N PHE A 44 -6.70 -9.62 -5.52
CA PHE A 44 -6.05 -10.29 -4.41
C PHE A 44 -4.52 -10.30 -4.63
N MET A 45 -3.76 -9.89 -3.62
CA MET A 45 -2.30 -9.90 -3.65
C MET A 45 -1.74 -10.65 -2.44
N VAL A 46 -0.60 -11.29 -2.65
CA VAL A 46 0.13 -12.03 -1.62
C VAL A 46 1.48 -11.38 -1.35
N LEU A 47 1.97 -11.50 -0.12
CA LEU A 47 3.31 -11.04 0.23
C LEU A 47 4.37 -11.97 -0.37
N ALA A 48 5.13 -11.50 -1.34
CA ALA A 48 6.22 -12.25 -1.95
C ALA A 48 7.53 -12.11 -1.17
N PHE A 49 7.84 -10.90 -0.68
CA PHE A 49 9.09 -10.61 0.02
C PHE A 49 8.90 -9.57 1.12
N ALA A 50 9.68 -9.73 2.20
CA ALA A 50 9.84 -8.74 3.25
C ALA A 50 11.35 -8.52 3.47
N ASP A 51 11.82 -7.30 3.22
CA ASP A 51 13.24 -6.95 3.31
C ASP A 51 13.43 -5.63 4.05
N LEU A 52 14.51 -5.54 4.85
CA LEU A 52 14.84 -4.31 5.56
C LEU A 52 15.35 -3.26 4.57
N ASN A 53 14.74 -2.08 4.53
CA ASN A 53 15.28 -0.95 3.80
C ASN A 53 16.38 -0.28 4.65
N PRO A 54 17.66 -0.30 4.23
CA PRO A 54 18.76 0.25 5.01
C PRO A 54 18.72 1.78 5.12
N THR A 55 18.02 2.48 4.22
CA THR A 55 17.89 3.93 4.24
C THR A 55 16.85 4.40 5.26
N THR A 56 15.74 3.67 5.38
CA THR A 56 14.64 4.06 6.27
C THR A 56 14.63 3.29 7.59
N GLY A 57 15.30 2.14 7.65
CA GLY A 57 15.24 1.20 8.77
C GLY A 57 13.94 0.40 8.84
N ASN A 58 13.04 0.56 7.87
CA ASN A 58 11.72 -0.06 7.87
C ASN A 58 11.72 -1.36 7.06
N THR A 59 10.87 -2.31 7.47
CA THR A 59 10.56 -3.47 6.63
C THR A 59 9.75 -3.03 5.42
N ARG A 60 10.30 -3.28 4.23
CA ARG A 60 9.64 -3.14 2.94
C ARG A 60 8.95 -4.44 2.58
N LEU A 61 7.64 -4.38 2.43
CA LEU A 61 6.78 -5.49 2.04
C LEU A 61 6.47 -5.40 0.55
N LYS A 62 6.73 -6.45 -0.22
CA LYS A 62 6.45 -6.52 -1.66
C LYS A 62 5.28 -7.47 -1.92
N TRP A 63 4.16 -6.89 -2.31
CA TRP A 63 2.92 -7.57 -2.62
C TRP A 63 2.83 -7.82 -4.12
N VAL A 64 2.45 -9.03 -4.52
CA VAL A 64 2.38 -9.43 -5.93
C VAL A 64 1.01 -10.03 -6.23
N SER A 65 0.42 -9.64 -7.37
CA SER A 65 -0.82 -10.21 -7.91
C SER A 65 -0.53 -11.34 -8.91
N ALA A 66 -1.55 -12.12 -9.25
CA ALA A 66 -1.42 -13.27 -10.16
C ALA A 66 -0.96 -12.88 -11.58
N ASP A 67 -1.27 -11.66 -12.04
CA ASP A 67 -0.86 -11.09 -13.33
C ASP A 67 0.56 -10.48 -13.30
N GLY A 68 1.24 -10.52 -12.15
CA GLY A 68 2.62 -10.05 -12.00
C GLY A 68 2.76 -8.57 -11.64
N SER A 69 1.67 -7.82 -11.44
CA SER A 69 1.76 -6.46 -10.88
C SER A 69 2.24 -6.49 -9.43
N MET A 70 2.97 -5.45 -9.01
CA MET A 70 3.63 -5.40 -7.72
C MET A 70 3.51 -4.04 -7.05
N ILE A 71 3.25 -4.06 -5.74
CA ILE A 71 3.31 -2.88 -4.87
C ILE A 71 4.31 -3.14 -3.76
N ALA A 72 5.22 -2.20 -3.52
CA ALA A 72 6.04 -2.19 -2.32
C ALA A 72 5.50 -1.18 -1.32
N THR A 73 5.35 -1.59 -0.07
CA THR A 73 4.93 -0.72 1.03
C THR A 73 5.94 -0.70 2.17
N GLU A 74 6.08 0.44 2.84
CA GLU A 74 6.75 0.57 4.13
C GLU A 74 5.77 1.18 5.13
N GLN A 75 5.51 0.48 6.25
CA GLN A 75 4.51 0.90 7.26
C GLN A 75 3.12 1.21 6.66
N GLY A 76 2.75 0.55 5.56
CA GLY A 76 1.51 0.77 4.82
C GLY A 76 1.56 1.86 3.74
N ARG A 77 2.58 2.73 3.71
CA ARG A 77 2.76 3.71 2.62
C ARG A 77 3.28 3.00 1.37
N ILE A 78 2.65 3.25 0.22
CA ILE A 78 3.15 2.79 -1.08
C ILE A 78 4.43 3.56 -1.41
N VAL A 79 5.53 2.83 -1.57
CA VAL A 79 6.85 3.38 -1.91
C VAL A 79 7.31 3.02 -3.33
N LYS A 80 6.65 2.03 -3.95
CA LYS A 80 6.90 1.63 -5.33
C LYS A 80 5.69 0.89 -5.91
N THR A 81 5.44 1.06 -7.20
CA THR A 81 4.48 0.26 -7.97
C THR A 81 5.12 -0.23 -9.27
N LEU A 82 4.64 -1.36 -9.81
CA LEU A 82 5.09 -1.93 -11.08
C LEU A 82 3.95 -2.71 -11.74
N GLY A 83 3.83 -2.60 -13.06
CA GLY A 83 2.88 -3.42 -13.84
C GLY A 83 1.44 -2.94 -13.77
N PHE A 84 1.20 -1.67 -13.39
CA PHE A 84 -0.12 -1.05 -13.48
C PHE A 84 -0.22 -0.11 -14.69
N ASP A 85 -1.42 -0.01 -15.27
CA ASP A 85 -1.70 0.90 -16.36
C ASP A 85 -1.45 2.36 -15.97
N GLY A 86 -0.96 3.14 -16.93
CA GLY A 86 -0.63 4.54 -16.71
C GLY A 86 0.69 4.73 -15.96
N SER A 87 0.67 5.57 -14.92
CA SER A 87 1.89 5.91 -14.18
C SER A 87 2.18 4.91 -13.07
N ASN A 88 3.46 4.65 -12.83
CA ASN A 88 3.95 3.88 -11.70
C ASN A 88 4.91 4.70 -10.84
N LEU A 89 4.87 4.49 -9.53
CA LEU A 89 5.83 5.07 -8.60
C LEU A 89 7.13 4.29 -8.66
N ILE A 90 8.21 4.92 -9.11
CA ILE A 90 9.55 4.32 -9.10
C ILE A 90 10.12 4.36 -7.69
N ASN A 91 9.99 5.53 -7.05
CA ASN A 91 10.54 5.80 -5.74
C ASN A 91 9.84 7.01 -5.09
N ILE A 92 9.81 6.99 -3.76
CA ILE A 92 9.51 8.14 -2.92
C ILE A 92 10.57 8.19 -1.82
N ALA A 93 11.15 9.37 -1.62
CA ALA A 93 12.17 9.60 -0.60
C ALA A 93 11.89 10.91 0.13
N GLY A 94 12.52 11.13 1.28
CA GLY A 94 12.31 12.38 2.01
C GLY A 94 12.80 12.32 3.44
N LYS A 95 13.14 13.47 4.01
CA LYS A 95 13.46 13.59 5.44
C LYS A 95 12.15 13.46 6.22
N GLY A 96 11.98 12.37 6.96
CA GLY A 96 10.75 12.04 7.69
C GLY A 96 10.01 10.82 7.15
N ILE A 97 10.39 10.26 6.01
CA ILE A 97 9.73 9.05 5.49
C ILE A 97 9.91 7.84 6.43
N SER A 98 11.01 7.78 7.19
CA SER A 98 11.29 6.69 8.12
C SER A 98 10.41 6.70 9.36
N THR A 99 9.84 7.84 9.76
CA THR A 99 9.05 7.97 10.99
C THR A 99 7.66 7.36 10.90
N GLY A 100 7.27 6.85 9.74
CA GLY A 100 5.96 6.26 9.52
C GLY A 100 4.85 7.31 9.35
N ILE A 101 3.60 6.87 9.54
CA ILE A 101 2.41 7.72 9.41
C ILE A 101 1.96 8.09 10.82
N ILE A 102 2.27 9.31 11.24
CA ILE A 102 2.00 9.83 12.58
C ILE A 102 1.25 11.16 12.50
N THR A 103 0.42 11.45 13.50
CA THR A 103 -0.42 12.66 13.54
C THR A 103 0.42 13.93 13.73
N ASP A 104 -0.11 15.07 13.28
CA ASP A 104 0.47 16.41 13.46
C ASP A 104 1.95 16.51 13.04
N SER A 105 2.29 15.79 11.97
CA SER A 105 3.64 15.75 11.40
C SER A 105 3.69 16.43 10.05
N GLN A 106 4.86 16.99 9.75
CA GLN A 106 5.16 17.56 8.46
C GLN A 106 6.51 17.06 7.97
N TRP A 107 6.57 16.67 6.70
CA TRP A 107 7.79 16.23 6.06
C TRP A 107 7.80 16.57 4.58
N ASN A 108 8.98 16.51 3.95
CA ASN A 108 9.13 16.78 2.52
C ASN A 108 9.42 15.48 1.79
N ALA A 109 8.68 15.25 0.71
CA ALA A 109 8.78 14.09 -0.15
C ALA A 109 9.36 14.48 -1.51
N VAL A 110 10.06 13.54 -2.13
CA VAL A 110 10.54 13.61 -3.51
C VAL A 110 10.05 12.37 -4.21
N TYR A 111 9.31 12.56 -5.30
CA TYR A 111 8.69 11.50 -6.08
C TYR A 111 9.38 11.32 -7.44
N ASP A 112 9.52 10.06 -7.82
CA ASP A 112 10.01 9.62 -9.12
C ASP A 112 8.98 8.67 -9.75
N TRP A 113 8.62 8.90 -11.01
CA TRP A 113 7.59 8.12 -11.72
C TRP A 113 8.04 7.63 -13.09
N SER A 114 7.43 6.52 -13.51
CA SER A 114 7.41 6.04 -14.88
C SER A 114 5.97 6.11 -15.44
N PRO A 115 5.77 6.09 -16.76
CA PRO A 115 6.79 6.31 -17.80
C PRO A 115 7.29 7.78 -17.83
N ASP A 116 8.12 8.09 -18.82
CA ASP A 116 8.55 9.45 -19.22
C ASP A 116 9.62 10.15 -18.38
N ASN A 117 10.44 9.39 -17.63
CA ASN A 117 11.61 9.92 -16.91
C ASN A 117 11.28 11.12 -15.99
N ARG A 118 10.16 11.03 -15.27
CA ARG A 118 9.69 12.09 -14.37
C ARG A 118 10.33 11.91 -12.99
N TYR A 119 11.43 12.62 -12.75
CA TYR A 119 12.23 12.50 -11.53
C TYR A 119 12.25 13.79 -10.72
N GLN A 120 12.50 13.66 -9.41
CA GLN A 120 12.79 14.76 -8.49
C GLN A 120 11.63 15.74 -8.25
N PHE A 121 10.39 15.25 -8.28
CA PHE A 121 9.22 16.10 -7.99
C PHE A 121 9.04 16.26 -6.48
N SER A 122 9.27 17.48 -6.00
CA SER A 122 9.18 17.80 -4.58
C SER A 122 7.75 18.10 -4.13
N ALA A 123 7.38 17.59 -2.96
CA ALA A 123 6.09 17.85 -2.32
C ALA A 123 6.25 18.07 -0.81
N SER A 124 5.38 18.89 -0.23
CA SER A 124 5.19 18.93 1.22
C SER A 124 4.06 17.99 1.62
N VAL A 125 4.25 17.29 2.73
CA VAL A 125 3.29 16.34 3.28
C VAL A 125 2.93 16.75 4.70
N ASN A 126 1.64 16.87 4.99
CA ASN A 126 1.12 17.23 6.31
C ASN A 126 0.12 16.17 6.76
N SER A 127 0.35 15.60 7.93
CA SER A 127 -0.49 14.54 8.50
C SER A 127 -1.47 15.13 9.52
N THR A 128 -2.72 14.68 9.48
CA THR A 128 -3.76 15.14 10.41
C THR A 128 -4.57 13.96 10.92
N PHE A 129 -4.78 13.90 12.23
CA PHE A 129 -5.74 12.97 12.81
C PHE A 129 -7.16 13.38 12.44
N ILE A 130 -7.94 12.45 11.91
CA ILE A 130 -9.33 12.73 11.51
C ILE A 130 -10.29 12.24 12.57
N LYS A 131 -10.24 10.94 12.88
CA LYS A 131 -11.13 10.30 13.85
C LYS A 131 -10.63 8.92 14.23
N ARG A 132 -11.17 8.41 15.33
CA ARG A 132 -11.11 6.98 15.66
C ARG A 132 -12.34 6.30 15.09
N GLU A 133 -12.15 5.16 14.41
CA GLU A 133 -13.25 4.35 13.89
C GLU A 133 -12.91 2.87 13.82
N ALA A 134 -13.93 2.04 14.02
CA ALA A 134 -13.86 0.62 13.72
C ALA A 134 -13.93 0.39 12.21
N ILE A 135 -13.00 -0.41 11.69
CA ILE A 135 -13.09 -0.95 10.34
C ILE A 135 -13.17 -2.48 10.42
N SER A 136 -13.91 -3.07 9.50
CA SER A 136 -14.16 -4.51 9.47
C SER A 136 -13.94 -5.09 8.08
N THR A 137 -13.40 -6.30 8.06
CA THR A 137 -13.44 -7.22 6.93
C THR A 137 -14.26 -8.45 7.32
N ASN A 138 -14.34 -9.45 6.45
CA ASN A 138 -14.84 -10.77 6.85
C ASN A 138 -13.88 -11.52 7.80
N GLN A 139 -12.65 -11.05 8.00
CA GLN A 139 -11.65 -11.71 8.86
C GLN A 139 -11.61 -11.14 10.28
N TRP A 140 -11.79 -9.83 10.39
CA TRP A 140 -11.50 -9.12 11.63
C TRP A 140 -12.33 -7.83 11.69
N THR A 141 -12.49 -7.32 12.91
CA THR A 141 -12.96 -5.96 13.18
C THR A 141 -11.95 -5.32 14.13
N LEU A 142 -11.42 -4.16 13.75
CA LEU A 142 -10.35 -3.49 14.48
C LEU A 142 -10.69 -2.01 14.69
N GLU A 143 -10.44 -1.52 15.90
CA GLU A 143 -10.43 -0.09 16.20
C GLU A 143 -9.16 0.54 15.62
N THR A 144 -9.34 1.64 14.90
CA THR A 144 -8.24 2.30 14.19
C THR A 144 -8.30 3.81 14.33
N ASN A 145 -7.14 4.45 14.22
CA ASN A 145 -6.99 5.88 14.06
C ASN A 145 -6.90 6.18 12.56
N LYS A 146 -7.86 6.94 12.04
CA LYS A 146 -7.81 7.44 10.66
C LYS A 146 -6.94 8.69 10.62
N ILE A 147 -5.88 8.63 9.82
CA ILE A 147 -4.95 9.74 9.57
C ILE A 147 -4.98 10.07 8.08
N ASP A 148 -5.13 11.35 7.76
CA ASP A 148 -5.00 11.85 6.39
C ASP A 148 -3.65 12.56 6.22
N GLU A 149 -2.91 12.21 5.17
CA GLU A 149 -1.74 12.94 4.70
C GLU A 149 -2.12 13.79 3.49
N HIS A 150 -2.12 15.11 3.66
CA HIS A 150 -2.27 16.06 2.58
C HIS A 150 -0.93 16.31 1.90
N VAL A 151 -0.82 15.92 0.63
CA VAL A 151 0.39 16.04 -0.19
C VAL A 151 0.21 17.18 -1.19
N ASN A 152 1.09 18.17 -1.15
CA ASN A 152 1.04 19.35 -2.00
C ASN A 152 2.32 19.50 -2.85
N PHE A 153 2.13 19.52 -4.17
CA PHE A 153 3.17 19.81 -5.15
C PHE A 153 3.05 21.28 -5.57
N GLY A 154 3.77 22.16 -4.87
CA GLY A 154 3.69 23.61 -5.08
C GLY A 154 3.98 24.03 -6.53
N GLU A 155 5.03 23.47 -7.14
CA GLU A 155 5.43 23.78 -8.52
C GLU A 155 4.39 23.35 -9.57
N LEU A 156 3.61 22.31 -9.26
CA LEU A 156 2.57 21.81 -10.16
C LEU A 156 1.21 22.49 -9.91
N ASN A 157 1.07 23.23 -8.80
CA ASN A 157 -0.21 23.70 -8.28
C ASN A 157 -1.23 22.55 -8.21
N LYS A 158 -0.80 21.41 -7.67
CA LYS A 158 -1.62 20.20 -7.49
C LYS A 158 -1.44 19.63 -6.09
N ALA A 159 -2.50 19.03 -5.59
CA ALA A 159 -2.50 18.33 -4.32
C ALA A 159 -3.39 17.09 -4.37
N PHE A 160 -3.17 16.18 -3.45
CA PHE A 160 -4.05 15.05 -3.17
C PHE A 160 -3.98 14.69 -1.68
N THR A 161 -4.82 13.75 -1.25
CA THR A 161 -4.84 13.30 0.14
C THR A 161 -4.85 11.79 0.19
N ASN A 162 -3.92 11.24 0.96
CA ASN A 162 -3.85 9.82 1.26
C ASN A 162 -4.47 9.59 2.65
N SER A 163 -5.26 8.54 2.80
CA SER A 163 -5.87 8.16 4.08
C SER A 163 -5.34 6.82 4.56
N TYR A 164 -5.09 6.71 5.86
CA TYR A 164 -4.57 5.49 6.48
C TYR A 164 -5.36 5.18 7.74
N TRP A 165 -5.66 3.89 7.95
CA TRP A 165 -6.32 3.37 9.15
C TRP A 165 -5.32 2.51 9.91
N ILE A 166 -4.88 3.03 11.06
CA ILE A 166 -3.74 2.50 11.80
C ILE A 166 -4.23 2.01 13.16
N THR A 167 -3.85 0.78 13.55
CA THR A 167 -4.16 0.23 14.87
C THR A 167 -3.37 0.96 15.96
N ASP A 168 -3.77 0.81 17.23
CA ASP A 168 -2.99 1.35 18.35
C ASP A 168 -1.58 0.73 18.45
N ALA A 169 -1.34 -0.43 17.82
CA ALA A 169 -0.03 -1.06 17.69
C ALA A 169 0.85 -0.47 16.56
N GLY A 170 0.31 0.47 15.77
CA GLY A 170 1.02 1.12 14.66
C GLY A 170 0.92 0.39 13.31
N GLU A 171 0.04 -0.60 13.19
CA GLU A 171 -0.14 -1.36 11.94
C GLU A 171 -1.18 -0.68 11.05
N THR A 172 -0.79 -0.35 9.80
CA THR A 172 -1.73 0.15 8.79
C THR A 172 -2.53 -1.00 8.20
N MET A 173 -3.82 -1.09 8.56
CA MET A 173 -4.71 -2.18 8.13
C MET A 173 -5.52 -1.87 6.88
N LYS A 174 -5.72 -0.57 6.60
CA LYS A 174 -6.32 -0.07 5.38
C LYS A 174 -5.64 1.21 4.96
N SER A 175 -5.57 1.46 3.66
CA SER A 175 -5.15 2.74 3.11
C SER A 175 -5.86 3.08 1.80
N ILE A 176 -5.98 4.37 1.52
CA ILE A 176 -6.40 4.91 0.23
C ILE A 176 -5.32 5.91 -0.17
N GLN A 177 -4.58 5.62 -1.24
CA GLN A 177 -3.38 6.36 -1.59
C GLN A 177 -3.36 6.72 -3.07
N TYR A 178 -2.94 7.94 -3.37
CA TYR A 178 -2.53 8.35 -4.71
C TYR A 178 -1.00 8.32 -4.77
N ILE A 179 -0.47 7.83 -5.88
CA ILE A 179 0.99 7.82 -6.11
C ILE A 179 1.52 9.14 -6.66
N GLY A 180 0.64 10.06 -7.07
CA GLY A 180 0.98 11.36 -7.64
C GLY A 180 -0.28 12.10 -8.12
N PRO A 181 -0.16 13.38 -8.51
CA PRO A 181 -1.31 14.16 -8.99
C PRO A 181 -1.93 13.60 -10.27
N ASN A 182 -3.24 13.40 -10.27
CA ASN A 182 -3.99 12.81 -11.40
C ASN A 182 -3.46 11.42 -11.82
N MET A 183 -2.87 10.67 -10.89
CA MET A 183 -2.43 9.29 -11.10
C MET A 183 -3.34 8.31 -10.38
N ASN A 184 -3.08 7.01 -10.55
CA ASN A 184 -3.89 5.96 -9.96
C ASN A 184 -4.06 6.13 -8.44
N LYS A 185 -5.31 5.93 -8.01
CA LYS A 185 -5.70 5.69 -6.61
C LYS A 185 -5.55 4.20 -6.33
N PHE A 186 -4.99 3.86 -5.18
CA PHE A 186 -4.85 2.50 -4.68
C PHE A 186 -5.51 2.39 -3.32
N GLU A 187 -6.53 1.54 -3.21
CA GLU A 187 -7.18 1.20 -1.95
C GLU A 187 -6.68 -0.18 -1.51
N MET A 188 -5.90 -0.24 -0.44
CA MET A 188 -5.37 -1.49 0.11
C MET A 188 -6.09 -1.86 1.41
N THR A 189 -6.46 -3.13 1.58
CA THR A 189 -7.02 -3.68 2.82
C THR A 189 -6.31 -4.98 3.18
N ILE A 190 -5.62 -4.99 4.32
CA ILE A 190 -4.85 -6.15 4.78
C ILE A 190 -5.80 -7.25 5.25
N LEU A 191 -5.68 -8.45 4.67
CA LEU A 191 -6.51 -9.60 5.04
C LEU A 191 -5.82 -10.43 6.11
N LYS A 192 -4.52 -10.64 5.95
CA LYS A 192 -3.65 -11.34 6.89
C LYS A 192 -2.34 -10.57 7.03
N THR A 193 -1.99 -10.20 8.25
CA THR A 193 -0.80 -9.39 8.53
C THR A 193 0.49 -10.21 8.34
N PHE A 194 1.59 -9.51 8.05
CA PHE A 194 2.91 -10.08 8.10
C PHE A 194 3.37 -10.17 9.55
N ALA A 195 3.70 -11.37 10.01
CA ALA A 195 4.43 -11.60 11.24
C ALA A 195 5.81 -12.17 10.89
N PRO A 196 6.92 -11.52 11.28
CA PRO A 196 8.24 -12.10 11.11
C PRO A 196 8.29 -13.47 11.80
N ALA A 197 8.96 -14.45 11.18
CA ALA A 197 9.25 -15.71 11.87
C ALA A 197 10.04 -15.40 13.15
N ARG A 198 9.58 -15.93 14.29
CA ARG A 198 10.27 -15.84 15.58
C ARG A 198 11.52 -16.70 15.59
#